data_AF-A0A3C1SP55-F1
#
_entry.id   AF-A0A3C1SP55-F1
#
_cell.length_a   1.000
_cell.length_b   1.000
_cell.length_c   1.000
_cell.angle_alpha   90.00
_cell.angle_beta   90.00
_cell.angle_gamma   90.00
#
_symmetry.space_group_name_H-M   'P 1'
#
loop_
_entity.id
_entity.type
_entity.pdbx_description
1 polymer ?
#
loop_
_entity_poly.entity_id
_entity_poly.type
_entity_poly.pdbx_seq_one_letter_code
_entity_poly.pdbx_strand_id
1 'polypeptide(L)' 'AAIERWTLDASERLQARLLARKAGGWIRECHGDLHLGNMILADDGQIMIFDGIEFNDDLRWIDVINDLAF' A
#
# COMPACT_ATOMS: atom_id res chain seq x y z
N ALA A 1 -9.78 15.56 13.81
CA ALA A 1 -9.39 17.00 13.78
C ALA A 1 -8.08 17.28 13.02
N ALA A 2 -6.89 17.21 13.62
CA ALA A 2 -5.65 17.65 12.94
C ALA A 2 -5.20 16.68 11.81
N ILE A 3 -5.10 15.38 12.12
CA ILE A 3 -4.74 14.34 11.14
C ILE A 3 -5.77 14.25 10.02
N GLU A 4 -7.05 14.29 10.38
CA GLU A 4 -8.16 14.30 9.43
C GLU A 4 -8.07 15.46 8.43
N ARG A 5 -7.91 16.70 8.92
CA ARG A 5 -7.73 17.86 8.04
C ARG A 5 -6.52 17.71 7.14
N TRP A 6 -5.38 17.33 7.72
CA TRP A 6 -4.16 17.09 6.93
C TRP A 6 -4.37 16.04 5.84
N THR A 7 -5.12 14.97 6.14
CA THR A 7 -5.42 13.88 5.21
C THR A 7 -6.28 14.36 4.06
N LEU A 8 -7.34 15.12 4.35
CA LEU A 8 -8.22 15.70 3.34
C LEU A 8 -7.46 16.69 2.44
N ASP A 9 -6.69 17.61 3.03
CA ASP A 9 -5.87 18.59 2.30
C ASP A 9 -4.81 17.90 1.42
N ALA A 10 -4.18 16.84 1.92
CA ALA A 10 -3.21 16.06 1.15
C ALA A 10 -3.86 15.31 -0.01
N SER A 11 -5.05 14.74 0.21
CA SER A 11 -5.82 14.05 -0.82
C SER A 11 -6.16 14.99 -1.97
N GLU A 12 -6.70 16.18 -1.67
CA GLU A 12 -7.00 17.21 -2.68
C GLU A 12 -5.74 17.63 -3.44
N ARG A 13 -4.64 17.93 -2.72
CA ARG A 13 -3.37 18.34 -3.32
C ARG A 13 -2.78 17.28 -4.23
N LEU A 14 -2.95 15.98 -3.91
CA LEU A 14 -2.36 14.87 -4.65
C LEU A 14 -3.31 14.23 -5.68
N GLN A 15 -4.57 14.66 -5.74
CA GLN A 15 -5.62 13.99 -6.51
C GLN A 15 -5.25 13.76 -7.98
N ALA A 16 -4.70 14.78 -8.65
CA ALA A 16 -4.28 14.65 -10.05
C ALA A 16 -3.21 13.55 -10.23
N ARG A 17 -2.27 13.42 -9.29
CA ARG A 17 -1.22 12.40 -9.32
C ARG A 17 -1.78 11.02 -9.02
N LEU A 18 -2.68 10.89 -8.05
CA LEU A 18 -3.36 9.64 -7.74
C LEU A 18 -4.17 9.12 -8.95
N LEU A 19 -4.90 10.01 -9.63
CA LEU A 19 -5.65 9.65 -10.84
C LEU A 19 -4.72 9.23 -11.99
N ALA A 20 -3.62 9.95 -12.21
CA ALA A 20 -2.63 9.59 -13.23
C ALA A 20 -2.01 8.22 -12.97
N ARG A 21 -1.73 7.87 -11.70
CA ARG A 21 -1.21 6.55 -11.34
C ARG A 21 -2.26 5.45 -11.53
N LYS A 22 -3.51 5.71 -11.17
CA LYS A 22 -4.61 4.76 -11.44
C LYS A 22 -4.75 4.48 -12.94
N ALA A 23 -4.76 5.52 -13.77
CA ALA A 23 -4.82 5.38 -15.23
C ALA A 23 -3.57 4.69 -15.82
N GLY A 24 -2.41 4.85 -15.17
CA GLY A 24 -1.14 4.25 -15.58
C GLY A 24 -0.96 2.77 -15.22
N GLY A 25 -1.96 2.10 -14.63
CA GLY A 25 -1.87 0.67 -14.29
C GLY A 25 -1.01 0.37 -13.06
N TRP A 26 -0.89 1.33 -12.15
CA TRP A 26 -0.14 1.17 -10.89
C TRP A 26 -0.95 0.55 -9.76
N ILE A 27 -2.26 0.38 -9.94
CA ILE A 27 -3.12 -0.36 -9.00
C ILE A 27 -2.98 -1.85 -9.30
N ARG A 28 -2.53 -2.61 -8.31
CA ARG A 28 -2.29 -4.06 -8.43
C ARG A 28 -2.73 -4.75 -7.15
N GLU A 29 -2.85 -6.07 -7.24
CA GLU A 29 -2.95 -6.91 -6.06
C GLU A 29 -1.61 -6.87 -5.30
N CYS A 30 -1.65 -6.26 -4.11
CA CYS A 30 -0.53 -6.01 -3.22
C CYS A 30 -0.77 -6.68 -1.86
N HIS A 31 0.16 -6.53 -0.91
CA HIS A 31 0.01 -7.05 0.45
C HIS A 31 -1.03 -6.26 1.27
N GLY A 32 -1.04 -4.93 1.13
CA GLY A 32 -1.96 -4.05 1.85
C GLY A 32 -1.47 -3.58 3.22
N ASP A 33 -0.50 -4.29 3.81
CA ASP A 33 0.14 -3.95 5.08
C ASP A 33 1.59 -4.45 5.13
N LEU A 34 2.36 -4.18 4.08
CA LEU A 34 3.72 -4.72 3.97
C LEU A 34 4.67 -3.93 4.86
N HIS A 35 5.18 -4.58 5.91
CA HIS A 35 6.21 -4.02 6.78
C HIS A 35 7.09 -5.14 7.36
N LEU A 36 8.24 -4.81 7.96
CA LEU A 36 9.17 -5.82 8.49
C LEU A 36 8.55 -6.81 9.49
N GLY A 37 7.54 -6.40 10.26
CA GLY A 37 6.79 -7.30 11.15
C GLY A 37 6.06 -8.44 10.43
N ASN A 38 5.81 -8.29 9.12
CA ASN A 38 5.11 -9.22 8.24
C ASN A 38 6.08 -9.89 7.25
N MET A 39 7.38 -9.93 7.61
CA MET A 39 8.43 -10.57 6.82
C MET A 39 9.28 -11.51 7.69
N ILE A 40 9.74 -12.61 7.10
CA ILE A 40 10.70 -13.54 7.69
C ILE A 40 11.88 -13.69 6.74
N LEU A 41 13.10 -13.58 7.26
CA LEU A 41 14.30 -14.06 6.58
C LEU A 41 14.46 -15.55 6.90
N ALA A 42 14.19 -16.39 5.92
CA ALA A 42 14.31 -17.84 6.03
C ALA A 42 15.79 -18.28 6.14
N ASP A 43 16.01 -19.51 6.63
CA ASP A 43 17.37 -20.07 6.80
C ASP A 43 18.15 -20.16 5.49
N ASP A 44 17.46 -20.26 4.35
CA ASP A 44 18.05 -20.25 3.00
C ASP A 44 18.34 -18.84 2.44
N GLY A 45 18.08 -17.80 3.25
CA GLY A 45 18.27 -16.40 2.90
C GLY A 45 17.14 -15.80 2.08
N GLN A 46 16.04 -16.51 1.82
CA GLN A 46 14.87 -15.95 1.13
C GLN A 46 14.02 -15.11 2.08
N ILE A 47 13.43 -14.03 1.55
CA ILE A 47 12.43 -13.25 2.27
C ILE A 47 11.06 -13.86 1.98
N MET A 48 10.37 -14.27 3.03
CA MET A 48 8.97 -14.69 2.97
C MET A 48 8.09 -13.59 3.56
N ILE A 49 6.99 -13.29 2.88
CA ILE A 49 5.98 -12.29 3.29
C ILE A 49 4.73 -13.06 3.76
N PHE A 50 4.10 -12.60 4.84
CA PHE A 50 2.92 -13.23 5.44
C PHE A 50 2.00 -12.18 6.10
N ASP A 51 0.78 -12.57 6.47
CA ASP A 51 -0.23 -11.69 7.10
C ASP A 51 -0.67 -10.51 6.21
N GLY A 52 -0.91 -10.81 4.92
CA GLY A 52 -1.52 -9.87 3.99
C GLY A 52 -2.98 -9.59 4.36
N ILE A 53 -3.50 -8.43 3.93
CA ILE A 53 -4.93 -8.13 4.09
C ILE A 53 -5.73 -8.95 3.05
N GLU A 54 -5.90 -10.23 3.34
CA GLU A 54 -6.46 -11.22 2.39
C GLU A 54 -7.99 -11.23 2.36
N PHE A 55 -8.64 -10.79 3.43
CA PHE A 55 -10.10 -10.92 3.61
C PHE A 55 -10.92 -9.87 2.84
N ASN A 56 -10.30 -8.79 2.38
CA ASN A 56 -11.00 -7.74 1.64
C ASN A 56 -10.20 -7.32 0.40
N ASP A 57 -10.71 -7.70 -0.77
CA ASP A 57 -10.14 -7.35 -2.07
C ASP A 57 -9.89 -5.83 -2.19
N ASP A 58 -10.80 -4.99 -1.69
CA ASP A 58 -10.69 -3.52 -1.77
C ASP A 58 -9.49 -2.96 -1.00
N LEU A 59 -8.94 -3.73 -0.05
CA LEU A 59 -7.76 -3.35 0.73
C LEU A 59 -6.44 -3.85 0.13
N ARG A 60 -6.48 -4.81 -0.81
CA ARG A 60 -5.27 -5.31 -1.50
C ARG A 60 -5.11 -4.79 -2.93
N TRP A 61 -6.16 -4.28 -3.57
CA TRP A 61 -6.07 -3.59 -4.87
C TRP A 61 -5.68 -2.12 -4.70
N ILE A 62 -4.41 -1.89 -4.38
CA ILE A 62 -3.86 -0.57 -4.07
C ILE A 62 -2.75 -0.17 -5.03
N ASP A 63 -2.33 1.08 -4.95
CA ASP A 63 -1.14 1.54 -5.66
C ASP A 63 0.10 0.86 -5.09
N VAL A 64 0.94 0.27 -5.94
CA VAL A 64 2.17 -0.46 -5.51
C VAL A 64 3.12 0.37 -4.64
N ILE A 65 3.03 1.70 -4.69
CA ILE A 65 3.85 2.57 -3.83
C ILE A 65 3.45 2.46 -2.35
N ASN A 66 2.22 2.04 -2.05
CA ASN A 66 1.75 1.90 -0.66
C ASN A 66 2.53 0.82 0.08
N ASP A 67 2.72 -0.36 -0.52
CA ASP A 67 3.54 -1.44 0.05
C ASP A 67 5.02 -1.07 0.16
N LEU A 68 5.51 -0.15 -0.70
CA LEU A 68 6.89 0.31 -0.65
C LEU A 68 7.13 1.40 0.41
N ALA A 69 6.10 2.17 0.76
CA ALA A 69 6.22 3.37 1.59
C ALA A 69 6.07 3.10 3.09
N PHE A 70 5.59 1.92 3.47
CA PHE A 70 5.49 1.44 4.85
C PHE A 70 6.82 0.84 5.34
#